data_AF-A0A7C3Y0B7-F1
#
_entry.id   AF-A0A7C3Y0B7-F1
#
_cell.length_a   1.000
_cell.length_b   1.000
_cell.length_c   1.000
_cell.angle_alpha   90.00
_cell.angle_beta   90.00
_cell.angle_gamma   90.00
#
_symmetry.space_group_name_H-M   'P 1'
#
loop_
_entity.id
_entity.type
_entity.pdbx_description
1 polymer ?
#
loop_
_entity_poly.entity_id
_entity_poly.type
_entity_poly.pdbx_seq_one_letter_code
_entity_poly.pdbx_strand_id
1 'polypeptide(L)'
;MLEFLVMDIFEKIKKINNNTNYKRLEYLRKKEIVSSDEIKTNFGLEKYYSLLYSLGTSKQNFRIKNKKEEIIQEFLESNDSNLLYLAGSNWNCYWFDKRITESLIKKKEPNFLYLAGLEWKANRFSEDIARTLVETKNKEYISLALQNWNKTRKALLEKYLRKYCSKEGKKLNKEKIGRCK
;
A
#
# COMPACT_ATOMS: atom_id res chain seq x y z
N MET A 1 15.23 -9.22 -8.83
CA MET A 1 14.23 -10.18 -8.30
C MET A 1 12.94 -9.48 -7.85
N LEU A 2 13.02 -8.38 -7.06
CA LEU A 2 11.84 -7.60 -6.62
C LEU A 2 11.10 -6.87 -7.76
N GLU A 3 11.81 -6.28 -8.73
CA GLU A 3 11.17 -5.67 -9.92
C GLU A 3 10.36 -6.68 -10.74
N PHE A 4 10.80 -7.93 -10.81
CA PHE A 4 10.09 -8.99 -11.54
C PHE A 4 8.74 -9.34 -10.88
N LEU A 5 8.66 -9.32 -9.55
CA LEU A 5 7.44 -9.63 -8.80
C LEU A 5 6.38 -8.52 -8.94
N VAL A 6 6.81 -7.24 -8.89
CA VAL A 6 5.91 -6.09 -9.07
C VAL A 6 5.42 -5.99 -10.53
N MET A 7 6.31 -6.25 -11.50
CA MET A 7 5.96 -6.23 -12.92
C MET A 7 5.03 -7.39 -13.34
N ASP A 8 5.26 -8.60 -12.83
CA ASP A 8 4.40 -9.76 -13.11
C ASP A 8 2.97 -9.54 -12.58
N ILE A 9 2.83 -8.93 -11.41
CA ILE A 9 1.54 -8.58 -10.82
C ILE A 9 0.85 -7.46 -11.61
N PHE A 10 1.58 -6.41 -12.00
CA PHE A 10 1.03 -5.32 -12.80
C PHE A 10 0.53 -5.83 -14.17
N GLU A 11 1.28 -6.72 -14.82
CA GLU A 11 0.88 -7.35 -16.07
C GLU A 11 -0.30 -8.32 -15.88
N LYS A 12 -0.37 -9.05 -14.76
CA LYS A 12 -1.56 -9.85 -14.41
C LYS A 12 -2.82 -8.98 -14.26
N ILE A 13 -2.74 -7.88 -13.52
CA ILE A 13 -3.86 -6.95 -13.33
C ILE A 13 -4.27 -6.32 -14.67
N LYS A 14 -3.31 -5.90 -15.48
CA LYS A 14 -3.56 -5.34 -16.82
C LYS A 14 -4.21 -6.36 -17.76
N LYS A 15 -3.81 -7.63 -17.70
CA LYS A 15 -4.43 -8.73 -18.44
C LYS A 15 -5.86 -9.00 -17.98
N ILE A 16 -6.13 -8.96 -16.68
CA ILE A 16 -7.49 -9.07 -16.11
C ILE A 16 -8.37 -7.92 -16.59
N ASN A 17 -7.86 -6.69 -16.57
CA ASN A 17 -8.60 -5.48 -16.95
C ASN A 17 -8.91 -5.40 -18.46
N ASN A 18 -8.12 -6.07 -19.29
CA ASN A 18 -8.35 -6.16 -20.74
C ASN A 18 -9.42 -7.20 -21.14
N ASN A 19 -9.92 -8.01 -20.20
CA ASN A 19 -11.01 -8.94 -20.48
C ASN A 19 -12.34 -8.18 -20.68
N THR A 20 -13.07 -8.49 -21.75
CA THR A 20 -14.37 -7.89 -22.13
C THR A 20 -15.39 -7.93 -21.00
N ASN A 21 -15.34 -8.95 -20.14
CA ASN A 21 -16.22 -9.06 -18.97
C ASN A 21 -15.95 -7.98 -17.92
N TYR A 22 -14.72 -7.49 -17.82
CA TYR A 22 -14.32 -6.53 -16.80
C TYR A 22 -14.77 -5.11 -17.14
N LYS A 23 -14.63 -4.69 -18.41
CA LYS A 23 -15.19 -3.41 -18.89
C LYS A 23 -16.71 -3.38 -18.75
N ARG A 24 -17.38 -4.53 -18.94
CA ARG A 24 -18.82 -4.68 -18.69
C ARG A 24 -19.15 -4.52 -17.20
N LEU A 25 -18.41 -5.16 -16.29
CA LEU A 25 -18.61 -5.00 -14.85
C LEU A 25 -18.37 -3.57 -14.37
N GLU A 26 -17.31 -2.94 -14.86
CA GLU A 26 -17.01 -1.55 -14.60
C GLU A 26 -18.15 -0.65 -15.05
N TYR A 27 -18.70 -0.89 -16.25
CA TYR A 27 -19.89 -0.21 -16.75
C TYR A 27 -21.11 -0.44 -15.85
N LEU A 28 -21.38 -1.69 -15.47
CA LEU A 28 -22.54 -2.06 -14.65
C LEU A 28 -22.49 -1.42 -13.25
N ARG A 29 -21.33 -1.45 -12.58
CA ARG A 29 -21.12 -0.78 -11.28
C ARG A 29 -21.24 0.74 -11.40
N LYS A 30 -20.66 1.34 -12.46
CA LYS A 30 -20.79 2.78 -12.77
C LYS A 30 -22.24 3.23 -12.98
N LYS A 31 -23.11 2.31 -13.38
CA LYS A 31 -24.55 2.55 -13.63
C LYS A 31 -25.43 2.11 -12.46
N GLU A 32 -24.84 1.63 -11.37
CA GLU A 32 -25.58 1.11 -10.20
C GLU A 32 -26.50 -0.06 -10.54
N ILE A 33 -26.20 -0.78 -11.62
CA ILE A 33 -27.01 -1.92 -12.07
C ILE A 33 -26.75 -3.15 -11.19
N VAL A 34 -25.58 -3.22 -10.55
CA VAL A 34 -25.11 -4.38 -9.79
C VAL A 34 -24.53 -3.89 -8.46
N SER A 35 -24.93 -4.53 -7.36
CA SER A 35 -24.44 -4.20 -6.02
C SER A 35 -23.03 -4.74 -5.77
N SER A 36 -22.34 -4.22 -4.75
CA SER A 36 -21.02 -4.73 -4.34
C SER A 36 -21.10 -6.22 -3.98
N ASP A 37 -22.14 -6.63 -3.24
CA ASP A 37 -22.31 -8.01 -2.81
C ASP A 37 -22.59 -8.96 -3.97
N GLU A 38 -23.36 -8.51 -4.97
CA GLU A 38 -23.62 -9.28 -6.17
C GLU A 38 -22.34 -9.47 -7.00
N ILE A 39 -21.48 -8.45 -7.10
CA ILE A 39 -20.18 -8.58 -7.77
C ILE A 39 -19.27 -9.54 -6.99
N LYS A 40 -19.16 -9.38 -5.67
CA LYS A 40 -18.34 -10.25 -4.80
C LYS A 40 -18.78 -11.71 -4.93
N THR A 41 -20.09 -11.96 -4.95
CA THR A 41 -20.67 -13.31 -5.05
C THR A 41 -20.44 -13.94 -6.43
N ASN A 42 -20.73 -13.20 -7.50
CA ASN A 42 -20.72 -13.75 -8.85
C ASN A 42 -19.32 -13.80 -9.49
N PHE A 43 -18.41 -12.93 -9.05
CA PHE A 43 -17.10 -12.75 -9.69
C PHE A 43 -15.91 -12.96 -8.75
N GLY A 44 -16.15 -13.05 -7.44
CA GLY A 44 -15.12 -13.25 -6.42
C GLY A 44 -14.46 -11.95 -5.96
N LEU A 45 -13.85 -12.00 -4.77
CA LEU A 45 -13.19 -10.86 -4.11
C LEU A 45 -12.02 -10.30 -4.92
N GLU A 46 -11.23 -11.15 -5.58
CA GLU A 46 -10.08 -10.72 -6.38
C GLU A 46 -10.50 -9.78 -7.52
N LYS A 47 -11.53 -10.16 -8.28
CA LYS A 47 -12.06 -9.34 -9.37
C LYS A 47 -12.72 -8.07 -8.85
N TYR A 48 -13.40 -8.16 -7.72
CA TYR A 48 -14.03 -7.01 -7.07
C TYR A 48 -13.00 -5.94 -6.66
N TYR A 49 -11.94 -6.32 -5.96
CA TYR A 49 -10.95 -5.34 -5.51
C TYR A 49 -10.06 -4.83 -6.65
N SER A 50 -9.78 -5.68 -7.64
CA SER A 50 -9.22 -5.22 -8.90
C SER A 50 -10.11 -4.12 -9.50
N LEU A 51 -11.44 -4.32 -9.53
CA LEU A 51 -12.38 -3.34 -10.10
C LEU A 51 -12.26 -2.01 -9.37
N LEU A 52 -12.29 -2.01 -8.04
CA LEU A 52 -12.11 -0.80 -7.24
C LEU A 52 -10.76 -0.12 -7.52
N TYR A 53 -9.68 -0.88 -7.66
CA TYR A 53 -8.37 -0.35 -8.07
C TYR A 53 -8.44 0.34 -9.44
N SER A 54 -9.08 -0.28 -10.43
CA SER A 54 -9.23 0.28 -11.78
C SER A 54 -9.99 1.61 -11.76
N LEU A 55 -11.01 1.75 -10.90
CA LEU A 55 -11.78 2.99 -10.76
C LEU A 55 -10.88 4.15 -10.27
N GLY A 56 -9.95 3.88 -9.36
CA GLY A 56 -8.99 4.85 -8.85
C GLY A 56 -7.91 5.29 -9.87
N THR A 57 -7.67 4.47 -10.90
CA THR A 57 -6.74 4.78 -12.00
C THR A 57 -7.43 5.42 -13.22
N SER A 58 -8.75 5.32 -13.32
CA SER A 58 -9.54 5.84 -14.42
C SER A 58 -9.46 7.38 -14.51
N LYS A 59 -9.25 7.91 -15.73
CA LYS A 59 -9.27 9.35 -16.00
C LYS A 59 -10.72 9.81 -16.05
N GLN A 60 -11.18 10.40 -14.95
CA GLN A 60 -12.41 11.20 -14.81
C GLN A 60 -13.72 10.51 -15.25
N ASN A 61 -14.51 10.10 -14.27
CA ASN A 61 -15.94 9.93 -14.48
C ASN A 61 -16.69 10.72 -13.41
N PHE A 62 -17.31 11.82 -13.84
CA PHE A 62 -18.04 12.75 -12.97
C PHE A 62 -19.10 12.05 -12.12
N ARG A 63 -19.73 10.98 -12.63
CA ARG A 63 -20.73 10.19 -11.88
C ARG A 63 -20.15 9.41 -10.70
N ILE A 64 -18.90 8.97 -10.79
CA ILE A 64 -18.22 8.19 -9.74
C ILE A 64 -17.58 9.12 -8.70
N LYS A 65 -17.36 10.39 -9.06
CA LYS A 65 -16.80 11.40 -8.17
C LYS A 65 -17.56 11.48 -6.84
N ASN A 66 -18.90 11.40 -6.90
CA ASN A 66 -19.77 11.45 -5.72
C ASN A 66 -19.70 10.19 -4.85
N LYS A 67 -19.12 9.10 -5.36
CA LYS A 67 -18.94 7.81 -4.68
C LYS A 67 -17.50 7.55 -4.27
N LYS A 68 -16.62 8.56 -4.34
CA LYS A 68 -15.21 8.42 -4.01
C LYS A 68 -15.02 7.77 -2.64
N GLU A 69 -15.76 8.25 -1.65
CA GLU A 69 -15.64 7.81 -0.27
C GLU A 69 -16.04 6.34 -0.08
N GLU A 70 -17.19 5.94 -0.64
CA GLU A 70 -17.67 4.55 -0.64
C GLU A 70 -16.63 3.60 -1.26
N ILE A 71 -16.11 3.96 -2.45
CA ILE A 71 -15.12 3.13 -3.16
C ILE A 71 -13.82 3.01 -2.38
N ILE A 72 -13.35 4.08 -1.76
CA ILE A 72 -12.14 4.03 -0.93
C ILE A 72 -12.38 3.14 0.28
N GLN A 73 -13.51 3.32 0.96
CA GLN A 73 -13.85 2.53 2.13
C GLN A 73 -13.91 1.03 1.78
N GLU A 74 -14.64 0.67 0.73
CA GLU A 74 -14.71 -0.70 0.21
C GLU A 74 -13.33 -1.21 -0.22
N PHE A 75 -12.50 -0.38 -0.85
CA PHE A 75 -11.15 -0.78 -1.27
C PHE A 75 -10.24 -1.10 -0.08
N LEU A 76 -10.34 -0.32 0.99
CA LEU A 76 -9.56 -0.53 2.22
C LEU A 76 -9.95 -1.84 2.93
N GLU A 77 -11.17 -2.36 2.72
CA GLU A 77 -11.61 -3.67 3.24
C GLU A 77 -10.84 -4.83 2.62
N SER A 78 -10.24 -4.66 1.42
CA SER A 78 -9.35 -5.69 0.84
C SER A 78 -8.25 -6.06 1.80
N ASN A 79 -7.76 -5.07 2.55
CA ASN A 79 -6.62 -5.18 3.44
C ASN A 79 -5.47 -5.93 2.74
N ASP A 80 -5.27 -5.70 1.44
CA ASP A 80 -4.25 -6.37 0.64
C ASP A 80 -3.08 -5.40 0.45
N SER A 81 -1.91 -5.76 0.99
CA SER A 81 -0.72 -4.92 0.97
C SER A 81 -0.25 -4.57 -0.44
N ASN A 82 -0.44 -5.48 -1.39
CA ASN A 82 -0.11 -5.26 -2.80
C ASN A 82 -1.07 -4.26 -3.44
N LEU A 83 -2.38 -4.41 -3.22
CA LEU A 83 -3.36 -3.44 -3.72
C LEU A 83 -3.14 -2.05 -3.10
N LEU A 84 -2.92 -1.98 -1.79
CA LEU A 84 -2.62 -0.73 -1.08
C LEU A 84 -1.37 -0.05 -1.65
N TYR A 85 -0.30 -0.83 -1.89
CA TYR A 85 0.92 -0.37 -2.52
C TYR A 85 0.66 0.23 -3.91
N LEU A 86 -0.03 -0.52 -4.77
CA LEU A 86 -0.34 -0.11 -6.14
C LEU A 86 -1.23 1.13 -6.16
N ALA A 87 -2.22 1.23 -5.28
CA ALA A 87 -3.08 2.41 -5.17
C ALA A 87 -2.26 3.65 -4.79
N GLY A 88 -1.37 3.53 -3.82
CA GLY A 88 -0.47 4.64 -3.44
C GLY A 88 0.47 5.08 -4.56
N SER A 89 0.91 4.17 -5.43
CA SER A 89 1.77 4.51 -6.58
C SER A 89 0.96 5.10 -7.76
N ASN A 90 -0.13 4.43 -8.15
CA ASN A 90 -0.76 4.61 -9.46
C ASN A 90 -2.07 5.41 -9.46
N TRP A 91 -2.80 5.49 -8.34
CA TRP A 91 -4.03 6.27 -8.34
C TRP A 91 -3.75 7.73 -8.62
N ASN A 92 -4.68 8.44 -9.27
CA ASN A 92 -4.52 9.87 -9.49
C ASN A 92 -4.68 10.65 -8.17
N CYS A 93 -4.27 11.93 -8.16
CA CYS A 93 -4.33 12.77 -6.96
C CYS A 93 -5.75 12.95 -6.42
N TYR A 94 -6.77 12.90 -7.28
CA TYR A 94 -8.15 13.00 -6.87
C TYR A 94 -8.60 11.77 -6.07
N TRP A 95 -8.20 10.56 -6.47
CA TRP A 95 -8.58 9.31 -5.81
C TRP A 95 -7.71 8.94 -4.61
N PHE A 96 -6.44 9.36 -4.60
CA PHE A 96 -5.56 9.06 -3.50
C PHE A 96 -6.13 9.57 -2.16
N ASP A 97 -6.01 8.73 -1.14
CA ASP A 97 -6.43 8.99 0.22
C ASP A 97 -5.34 8.56 1.18
N LYS A 98 -5.06 9.38 2.20
CA LYS A 98 -4.01 9.10 3.19
C LYS A 98 -4.26 7.79 3.95
N ARG A 99 -5.51 7.33 4.04
CA ARG A 99 -5.87 6.05 4.65
C ARG A 99 -5.19 4.87 3.95
N ILE A 100 -4.85 4.99 2.67
CA ILE A 100 -4.08 3.98 1.94
C ILE A 100 -2.68 3.84 2.55
N THR A 101 -2.00 4.96 2.80
CA THR A 101 -0.70 4.99 3.48
C THR A 101 -0.80 4.45 4.90
N GLU A 102 -1.81 4.86 5.65
CA GLU A 102 -2.04 4.41 7.03
C GLU A 102 -2.30 2.89 7.10
N SER A 103 -3.12 2.36 6.18
CA SER A 103 -3.38 0.92 6.08
C SER A 103 -2.12 0.13 5.73
N LEU A 104 -1.31 0.62 4.78
CA LEU A 104 -0.05 -0.04 4.43
C LEU A 104 0.93 -0.06 5.62
N ILE A 105 1.00 1.03 6.38
CA ILE A 105 1.82 1.11 7.61
C ILE A 105 1.36 0.08 8.65
N LYS A 106 0.04 -0.07 8.84
CA LYS A 106 -0.52 -1.04 9.81
C LYS A 106 -0.14 -2.49 9.48
N LYS A 107 0.05 -2.82 8.20
CA LYS A 107 0.46 -4.15 7.75
C LYS A 107 1.87 -4.54 8.16
N LYS A 108 2.77 -3.55 8.27
CA LYS A 108 4.18 -3.74 8.66
C LYS A 108 4.94 -4.75 7.77
N GLU A 109 4.53 -4.87 6.51
CA GLU A 109 5.21 -5.74 5.55
C GLU A 109 6.41 -5.01 4.92
N PRO A 110 7.65 -5.45 5.22
CA PRO A 110 8.85 -4.65 4.96
C PRO A 110 9.12 -4.44 3.47
N ASN A 111 8.77 -5.41 2.62
CA ASN A 111 8.87 -5.31 1.17
C ASN A 111 8.02 -4.16 0.61
N PHE A 112 6.75 -4.05 0.99
CA PHE A 112 5.89 -2.98 0.50
C PHE A 112 6.20 -1.62 1.11
N LEU A 113 6.68 -1.58 2.37
CA LEU A 113 7.18 -0.34 2.98
C LEU A 113 8.44 0.18 2.27
N TYR A 114 9.36 -0.72 1.93
CA TYR A 114 10.54 -0.40 1.12
C TYR A 114 10.14 0.17 -0.24
N LEU A 115 9.26 -0.54 -0.97
CA LEU A 115 8.79 -0.12 -2.28
C LEU A 115 8.04 1.21 -2.22
N ALA A 116 7.19 1.44 -1.22
CA ALA A 116 6.51 2.71 -1.03
C ALA A 116 7.51 3.86 -0.81
N GLY A 117 8.57 3.65 -0.03
CA GLY A 117 9.63 4.63 0.13
C GLY A 117 10.52 4.82 -1.10
N LEU A 118 10.52 3.87 -2.04
CA LEU A 118 11.25 3.96 -3.29
C LEU A 118 10.43 4.70 -4.37
N GLU A 119 9.20 4.25 -4.62
CA GLU A 119 8.42 4.61 -5.81
C GLU A 119 7.34 5.66 -5.56
N TRP A 120 6.81 5.79 -4.34
CA TRP A 120 5.70 6.72 -4.13
C TRP A 120 6.15 8.18 -4.29
N LYS A 121 5.22 9.01 -4.79
CA LYS A 121 5.40 10.46 -4.86
C LYS A 121 5.62 11.07 -3.47
N ALA A 122 6.36 12.17 -3.41
CA ALA A 122 6.70 12.84 -2.16
C ALA A 122 5.48 13.16 -1.28
N ASN A 123 4.38 13.60 -1.89
CA ASN A 123 3.13 13.93 -1.21
C ASN A 123 2.30 12.73 -0.72
N ARG A 124 2.73 11.49 -1.00
CA ARG A 124 2.07 10.24 -0.56
C ARG A 124 2.89 9.47 0.46
N PHE A 125 4.19 9.77 0.51
CA PHE A 125 5.10 9.21 1.48
C PHE A 125 4.90 9.88 2.85
N SER A 126 4.79 9.06 3.89
CA SER A 126 4.82 9.50 5.28
C SER A 126 6.13 9.06 5.92
N GLU A 127 6.71 9.88 6.81
CA GLU A 127 7.90 9.47 7.59
C GLU A 127 7.63 8.20 8.41
N ASP A 128 6.37 7.93 8.73
CA ASP A 128 5.94 6.73 9.43
C ASP A 128 6.25 5.46 8.64
N ILE A 129 6.35 5.52 7.30
CA ILE A 129 6.84 4.40 6.49
C ILE A 129 8.27 4.03 6.88
N ALA A 130 9.14 5.03 7.02
CA ALA A 130 10.54 4.81 7.43
C ALA A 130 10.62 4.30 8.88
N ARG A 131 9.83 4.90 9.78
CA ARG A 131 9.74 4.45 11.18
C ARG A 131 9.31 2.99 11.25
N THR A 132 8.23 2.64 10.59
CA THR A 132 7.66 1.29 10.63
C THR A 132 8.57 0.27 9.94
N LEU A 133 9.27 0.65 8.86
CA LEU A 133 10.27 -0.23 8.24
C LEU A 133 11.37 -0.61 9.24
N VAL A 134 11.88 0.34 10.04
CA VAL A 134 12.85 0.04 11.12
C VAL A 134 12.23 -0.89 12.18
N GLU A 135 10.97 -0.66 12.54
CA GLU A 135 10.26 -1.49 13.52
C GLU A 135 10.06 -2.95 13.05
N THR A 136 10.02 -3.21 11.74
CA THR A 136 9.96 -4.60 11.22
C THR A 136 11.23 -5.40 11.53
N LYS A 137 12.35 -4.72 11.82
CA LYS A 137 13.69 -5.31 12.03
C LYS A 137 14.18 -6.15 10.84
N ASN A 138 13.55 -6.03 9.67
CA ASN A 138 13.96 -6.76 8.48
C ASN A 138 15.21 -6.12 7.87
N LYS A 139 16.37 -6.74 8.14
CA LYS A 139 17.69 -6.21 7.74
C LYS A 139 17.84 -6.07 6.23
N GLU A 140 17.26 -6.98 5.46
CA GLU A 140 17.34 -6.97 4.00
C GLU A 140 16.72 -5.69 3.43
N TYR A 141 15.45 -5.43 3.77
CA TYR A 141 14.74 -4.26 3.26
C TYR A 141 15.23 -2.94 3.85
N ILE A 142 15.73 -2.94 5.10
CA ILE A 142 16.40 -1.77 5.67
C ILE A 142 17.68 -1.45 4.89
N SER A 143 18.49 -2.46 4.56
CA SER A 143 19.72 -2.27 3.77
C SER A 143 19.40 -1.76 2.37
N LEU A 144 18.42 -2.37 1.69
CA LEU A 144 17.95 -1.92 0.38
C LEU A 144 17.44 -0.48 0.42
N ALA A 145 16.71 -0.10 1.47
CA ALA A 145 16.24 1.28 1.66
C ALA A 145 17.40 2.27 1.83
N LEU A 146 18.43 1.92 2.61
CA LEU A 146 19.62 2.76 2.78
C LEU A 146 20.43 2.93 1.48
N GLN A 147 20.33 1.98 0.54
CA GLN A 147 21.03 2.04 -0.74
C GLN A 147 20.23 2.82 -1.79
N ASN A 148 18.91 2.58 -1.87
CA ASN A 148 18.10 2.98 -3.02
C ASN A 148 17.15 4.16 -2.76
N TRP A 149 16.82 4.47 -1.50
CA TRP A 149 15.98 5.63 -1.22
C TRP A 149 16.70 6.95 -1.51
N ASN A 150 15.93 7.96 -1.91
CA ASN A 150 16.48 9.30 -2.08
C ASN A 150 17.06 9.85 -0.76
N LYS A 151 17.95 10.84 -0.89
CA LYS A 151 18.71 11.42 0.23
C LYS A 151 17.83 11.80 1.43
N THR A 152 16.68 12.44 1.19
CA THR A 152 15.76 12.88 2.25
C THR A 152 15.16 11.70 3.00
N ARG A 153 14.66 10.69 2.28
CA ARG A 153 14.07 9.48 2.88
C ARG A 153 15.11 8.63 3.61
N LYS A 154 16.31 8.52 3.05
CA LYS A 154 17.45 7.85 3.70
C LYS A 154 17.82 8.50 5.03
N ALA A 155 17.90 9.84 5.08
CA ALA A 155 18.18 10.56 6.31
C ALA A 155 17.12 10.29 7.40
N LEU A 156 15.83 10.20 7.02
CA LEU A 156 14.76 9.80 7.94
C LEU A 156 14.96 8.37 8.46
N LEU A 157 15.27 7.43 7.58
CA LEU A 157 15.52 6.04 7.95
C LEU A 157 16.69 5.93 8.96
N GLU A 158 17.80 6.61 8.68
CA GLU A 158 18.96 6.67 9.58
C GLU A 158 18.61 7.30 10.94
N LYS A 159 17.82 8.38 10.95
CA LYS A 159 17.31 9.00 12.18
C LYS A 159 16.53 7.99 13.03
N TYR A 160 15.65 7.20 12.41
CA TYR A 160 14.87 6.18 13.11
C TYR A 160 15.74 5.00 13.58
N LEU A 161 16.72 4.57 12.80
CA LEU A 161 17.69 3.54 13.20
C LEU A 161 18.48 3.96 14.44
N ARG A 162 19.01 5.19 14.48
CA ARG A 162 19.73 5.72 15.65
C ARG A 162 18.86 5.69 16.90
N LYS A 163 17.62 6.19 16.79
CA LYS A 163 16.64 6.19 17.89
C LYS A 163 16.31 4.78 18.37
N TYR A 164 16.20 3.83 17.45
CA TYR A 164 15.91 2.44 17.76
C TYR A 164 17.08 1.77 18.52
N CYS A 165 18.32 1.94 18.06
CA CYS A 165 19.52 1.42 18.74
C CYS A 165 19.64 1.95 20.18
N SER A 166 19.38 3.25 20.39
CA SER A 166 19.40 3.85 21.74
C SER A 166 18.31 3.30 22.67
N LYS A 167 17.14 2.90 22.13
CA LYS A 167 16.05 2.31 22.91
C LYS A 167 16.33 0.85 23.30
N GLU A 168 16.81 0.04 22.36
CA GLU A 168 17.15 -1.37 22.63
C GLU A 168 18.26 -1.48 23.67
N GLY A 169 19.32 -0.66 23.58
CA GLY A 169 20.37 -0.63 24.61
C GLY A 169 19.84 -0.31 26.02
N LYS A 170 18.87 0.60 26.13
CA LYS A 170 18.20 0.90 27.41
C LYS A 170 17.32 -0.26 27.90
N LYS A 171 16.66 -0.99 27.01
CA LYS A 171 15.81 -2.15 27.35
C LYS A 171 16.66 -3.31 27.89
N LEU A 172 17.73 -3.67 27.20
CA LEU A 172 18.67 -4.71 27.62
C LEU A 172 19.30 -4.39 28.99
N ASN A 173 19.66 -3.13 29.25
CA ASN A 173 20.22 -2.75 30.55
C ASN A 173 19.19 -2.90 31.69
N LYS A 174 17.91 -2.59 31.46
CA LYS A 174 16.85 -2.78 32.47
C LYS A 174 16.54 -4.25 32.73
N GLU A 175 16.51 -5.09 31.70
CA GLU A 175 16.28 -6.54 31.86
C GLU A 175 17.43 -7.24 32.60
N LYS A 176 18.69 -6.79 32.41
CA LYS A 176 19.85 -7.29 33.16
C LYS A 176 19.79 -6.89 34.65
N ILE A 177 19.41 -5.65 34.96
CA ILE A 177 19.28 -5.18 36.35
C ILE A 177 18.13 -5.88 37.09
N GLY A 178 17.05 -6.26 36.37
CA GLY A 178 15.90 -6.96 36.96
C GLY A 178 16.07 -8.46 37.24
N ARG A 179 17.13 -9.10 36.72
CA ARG A 179 17.42 -10.54 36.95
C ARG A 179 18.51 -10.79 38.01
N CYS A 180 19.11 -9.74 38.56
CA CYS A 180 19.97 -9.85 39.75
C CYS A 180 19.11 -9.69 41.01
N LYS A 181 18.39 -10.74 41.41
CA LYS A 181 17.82 -10.91 42.75
C LYS A 181 17.85 -12.37 43.13
#